data_AF-A0A970QD47-F1
#
_entry.id   AF-A0A970QD47-F1
#
_cell.length_a   1.000
_cell.length_b   1.000
_cell.length_c   1.000
_cell.angle_alpha   90.00
_cell.angle_beta   90.00
_cell.angle_gamma   90.00
#
_symmetry.space_group_name_H-M   'P 1'
#
loop_
_entity.id
_entity.type
_entity.pdbx_description
1 polymer ?
#
loop_
_entity_poly.entity_id
_entity_poly.type
_entity_poly.pdbx_seq_one_letter_code
_entity_poly.pdbx_strand_id
1 'polypeptide(L)'
;MATRKIIEIDRDLCDGCGLCTTACAEGALELDEEGKAVLVRDMYCDGMGVCLDVCPTGALKIIEREGDEYDPEAAREHVINTRGPEAAAAVHPGPGAPLTQAPSELTQWPVQLHLISPQAPYFKGSDLLVAADCTAFTRGSFHADLLRGRKLVVACPKLDDTSPYVEKLAELIRTAEPKSITVARMTVPCCSGLMRLVERAVEAAGVEIPVRTVLIGLDGEFVQES
;
A
#
# COMPACT_ATOMS: atom_id res chain seq x y z
N MET A 1 8.26 25.63 -21.36
CA MET A 1 8.39 24.53 -22.34
C MET A 1 9.79 23.96 -22.21
N ALA A 2 9.90 22.64 -22.14
CA ALA A 2 11.15 21.89 -22.01
C ALA A 2 11.15 20.75 -23.03
N THR A 3 12.34 20.32 -23.48
CA THR A 3 12.48 19.12 -24.30
C THR A 3 12.17 17.90 -23.45
N ARG A 4 11.13 17.15 -23.80
CA ARG A 4 10.68 15.97 -23.05
C ARG A 4 10.18 14.86 -23.96
N LYS A 5 10.11 13.66 -23.39
CA LYS A 5 9.47 12.51 -24.04
C LYS A 5 7.95 12.67 -24.00
N ILE A 6 7.31 12.56 -25.15
CA ILE A 6 5.87 12.75 -25.33
C ILE A 6 5.34 11.86 -26.45
N ILE A 7 4.04 11.57 -26.40
CA ILE A 7 3.37 10.76 -27.41
C ILE A 7 3.12 11.56 -28.68
N GLU A 8 3.48 10.96 -29.81
CA GLU A 8 3.12 11.40 -31.16
C GLU A 8 2.23 10.35 -31.82
N ILE A 9 1.25 10.81 -32.59
CA ILE A 9 0.27 9.98 -33.29
C ILE A 9 0.46 10.12 -34.79
N ASP A 10 0.72 9.00 -35.45
CA ASP A 10 0.69 8.87 -36.91
C ASP A 10 -0.77 8.76 -37.37
N ARG A 11 -1.30 9.84 -37.97
CA ARG A 11 -2.71 9.93 -38.37
C ARG A 11 -3.08 9.01 -39.53
N ASP A 12 -2.10 8.62 -40.36
CA ASP A 12 -2.32 7.74 -41.50
C ASP A 12 -2.48 6.28 -41.04
N LEU A 13 -1.77 5.90 -39.99
CA LEU A 13 -1.87 4.57 -39.38
C LEU A 13 -3.00 4.43 -38.35
N CYS A 14 -3.45 5.53 -37.76
CA CYS A 14 -4.53 5.49 -36.77
C CYS A 14 -5.87 5.10 -37.43
N ASP A 15 -6.52 4.03 -36.98
CA ASP A 15 -7.83 3.59 -37.50
C ASP A 15 -9.02 4.09 -36.67
N GLY A 16 -8.76 4.80 -35.57
CA GLY A 16 -9.79 5.34 -34.69
C GLY A 16 -10.40 4.34 -33.69
N CYS A 17 -9.77 3.19 -33.45
CA CYS A 17 -10.33 2.17 -32.54
C CYS A 17 -10.50 2.62 -31.07
N GLY A 18 -9.81 3.68 -30.63
CA GLY A 18 -9.98 4.27 -29.29
C GLY A 18 -9.35 3.50 -28.12
N LEU A 19 -8.67 2.38 -28.35
CA LEU A 19 -8.06 1.59 -27.26
C LEU A 19 -7.06 2.41 -26.43
N CYS A 20 -6.32 3.31 -27.08
CA CYS A 20 -5.36 4.19 -26.43
C CYS A 20 -6.00 5.21 -25.48
N THR A 21 -7.24 5.66 -25.75
CA THR A 21 -7.94 6.63 -24.89
C THR A 21 -8.34 5.98 -23.57
N THR A 22 -8.75 4.71 -23.63
CA THR A 22 -9.16 3.91 -22.47
C THR A 22 -7.95 3.47 -21.64
N ALA A 23 -6.83 3.14 -22.29
CA ALA A 23 -5.62 2.69 -21.60
C ALA A 23 -4.86 3.82 -20.90
N CYS A 24 -5.00 5.06 -21.37
CA CYS A 24 -4.33 6.22 -20.76
C CYS A 24 -5.09 6.65 -19.50
N ALA A 25 -4.53 6.33 -18.32
CA ALA A 25 -5.11 6.73 -17.03
C ALA A 25 -5.14 8.26 -16.87
N GLU A 26 -4.21 8.95 -17.52
CA GLU A 26 -3.98 10.40 -17.41
C GLU A 26 -5.01 11.21 -18.20
N GLY A 27 -5.82 10.54 -19.03
CA GLY A 27 -6.79 11.22 -19.91
C GLY A 27 -6.13 12.00 -21.05
N ALA A 28 -4.85 11.77 -21.34
CA ALA A 28 -4.11 12.58 -22.31
C ALA A 28 -4.55 12.38 -23.78
N LEU A 29 -5.25 11.28 -24.09
CA LEU A 29 -5.67 10.92 -25.44
C LEU A 29 -7.20 10.86 -25.56
N GLU A 30 -7.72 11.48 -26.62
CA GLU A 30 -9.13 11.46 -27.02
C GLU A 30 -9.25 11.18 -28.53
N LEU A 31 -10.46 10.91 -29.01
CA LEU A 31 -10.76 10.88 -30.45
C LEU A 31 -11.31 12.24 -30.87
N ASP A 32 -10.74 12.81 -31.94
CA ASP A 32 -11.23 14.05 -32.53
C ASP A 32 -12.52 13.83 -33.38
N GLU A 33 -13.01 14.89 -34.02
CA GLU A 33 -14.20 14.86 -34.88
C GLU A 33 -14.03 13.94 -36.10
N GLU A 34 -12.79 13.65 -36.53
CA GLU A 34 -12.47 12.71 -37.60
C GLU A 34 -12.36 11.26 -37.08
N GLY A 35 -12.55 11.05 -35.78
CA GLY A 35 -12.41 9.76 -35.11
C GLY A 35 -10.95 9.33 -34.94
N LYS A 36 -9.97 10.23 -35.05
CA LYS A 36 -8.55 9.91 -34.90
C LYS A 36 -8.06 10.25 -33.50
N ALA A 37 -7.13 9.46 -33.00
CA ALA A 37 -6.51 9.74 -31.70
C ALA A 37 -5.71 11.04 -31.74
N VAL A 38 -5.93 11.89 -30.74
CA VAL A 38 -5.23 13.17 -30.56
C VAL A 38 -4.77 13.33 -29.13
N LEU A 39 -3.66 14.05 -28.95
CA LEU A 39 -3.23 14.48 -27.63
C LEU A 39 -4.02 15.72 -27.23
N VAL A 40 -4.74 15.65 -26.11
CA VAL A 40 -5.61 16.75 -25.65
C VAL A 40 -4.75 17.96 -25.27
N ARG A 41 -3.72 17.73 -24.44
CA ARG A 41 -2.68 18.71 -24.09
C ARG A 41 -1.38 18.01 -23.72
N ASP A 42 -0.26 18.66 -24.01
CA ASP A 42 1.08 18.17 -23.66
C ASP A 42 1.23 17.93 -22.15
N MET A 43 0.64 18.81 -21.33
CA MET A 43 0.72 18.73 -19.86
C MET A 43 -0.01 17.52 -19.27
N TYR A 44 -0.91 16.86 -20.01
CA TYR A 44 -1.59 15.65 -19.53
C TYR A 44 -0.80 14.38 -19.88
N CYS A 45 0.05 14.42 -20.89
CA CYS A 45 0.87 13.28 -21.23
C CYS A 45 2.02 13.16 -20.24
N ASP A 46 2.16 12.03 -19.55
CA ASP A 46 3.31 11.75 -18.68
C ASP A 46 4.52 11.21 -19.46
N GLY A 47 4.28 10.62 -20.64
CA GLY A 47 5.30 10.04 -21.51
C GLY A 47 5.69 8.60 -21.17
N MET A 48 4.89 7.89 -20.35
CA MET A 48 5.12 6.47 -20.01
C MET A 48 4.93 5.53 -21.21
N GLY A 49 3.95 5.81 -22.07
CA GLY A 49 3.72 5.05 -23.30
C GLY A 49 2.88 3.79 -23.19
N VAL A 50 2.05 3.64 -22.15
CA VAL A 50 1.06 2.53 -22.03
C VAL A 50 0.17 2.43 -23.28
N CYS A 51 -0.11 3.55 -23.93
CA CYS A 51 -0.90 3.59 -25.16
C CYS A 51 -0.24 2.88 -26.37
N LEU A 52 1.09 2.72 -26.38
CA LEU A 52 1.80 2.00 -27.45
C LEU A 52 1.46 0.51 -27.42
N ASP A 53 1.36 -0.09 -26.23
CA ASP A 53 1.13 -1.53 -26.05
C ASP A 53 -0.28 -1.97 -26.49
N VAL A 54 -1.24 -1.05 -26.48
CA VAL A 54 -2.64 -1.32 -26.86
C VAL A 54 -2.97 -0.89 -28.29
N CYS A 55 -2.03 -0.28 -29.01
CA CYS A 55 -2.28 0.22 -30.36
C CYS A 55 -2.10 -0.89 -31.41
N PRO A 56 -3.18 -1.40 -32.03
CA PRO A 56 -3.08 -2.53 -32.96
C PRO A 56 -2.39 -2.16 -34.27
N THR A 57 -2.41 -0.88 -34.65
CA THR A 57 -1.83 -0.39 -35.90
C THR A 57 -0.41 0.16 -35.74
N GLY A 58 0.08 0.28 -34.50
CA GLY A 58 1.40 0.88 -34.22
C GLY A 58 1.48 2.38 -34.54
N ALA A 59 0.35 3.10 -34.52
CA ALA A 59 0.28 4.52 -34.83
C ALA A 59 0.93 5.44 -33.78
N LEU A 60 1.19 4.95 -32.57
CA LEU A 60 1.69 5.75 -31.45
C LEU A 60 3.20 5.57 -31.26
N LYS A 61 3.92 6.68 -31.06
CA LYS A 61 5.37 6.68 -30.81
C LYS A 61 5.71 7.62 -29.65
N ILE A 62 6.77 7.32 -28.91
CA ILE A 62 7.39 8.27 -28.00
C ILE A 62 8.47 9.02 -28.78
N ILE A 63 8.35 10.35 -28.81
CA ILE A 63 9.35 11.25 -29.42
C ILE A 63 9.88 12.22 -28.37
N GLU A 64 11.01 12.85 -28.68
CA GLU A 64 11.51 13.99 -27.90
C GLU A 64 11.22 15.29 -28.67
N ARG A 65 10.38 16.15 -28.10
CA ARG A 65 10.10 17.50 -28.62
C ARG A 65 9.90 18.50 -27.49
N GLU A 66 9.91 19.78 -27.84
CA GLU A 66 9.49 20.83 -26.92
C GLU A 66 7.98 20.72 -26.64
N GLY A 67 7.63 20.82 -25.36
CA GLY A 67 6.24 20.81 -24.88
C GLY A 67 6.13 21.30 -23.44
N ASP A 68 4.90 21.40 -22.96
CA ASP A 68 4.63 21.68 -21.55
C ASP A 68 5.02 20.50 -20.66
N GLU A 69 5.46 20.80 -19.44
CA GLU A 69 5.77 19.76 -18.45
C GLU A 69 4.49 19.03 -18.01
N TYR A 70 4.66 17.79 -17.56
CA TYR A 70 3.54 16.99 -17.08
C TYR A 70 3.02 17.59 -15.77
N ASP A 71 1.72 17.87 -15.74
CA ASP A 71 1.03 18.40 -14.57
C ASP A 71 0.06 17.32 -14.05
N PRO A 72 0.45 16.56 -13.01
CA PRO A 72 -0.37 15.49 -12.48
C PRO A 72 -1.69 15.99 -11.87
N GLU A 73 -1.73 17.21 -11.35
CA GLU A 73 -2.95 17.78 -10.77
C GLU A 73 -3.92 18.18 -11.88
N ALA A 74 -3.42 18.83 -12.93
CA ALA A 74 -4.26 19.19 -14.08
C ALA A 74 -4.77 17.94 -14.85
N ALA A 75 -3.93 16.91 -14.99
CA ALA A 75 -4.34 15.62 -15.56
C ALA A 75 -5.43 14.97 -14.68
N ARG A 76 -5.24 14.96 -13.36
CA ARG A 76 -6.22 14.44 -12.40
C ARG A 76 -7.54 15.19 -12.46
N GLU A 77 -7.53 16.52 -12.46
CA GLU A 77 -8.74 17.34 -12.57
C GLU A 77 -9.46 17.09 -13.90
N HIS A 78 -8.71 16.98 -15.01
CA HIS A 78 -9.27 16.62 -16.31
C HIS A 78 -9.96 15.26 -16.27
N VAL A 79 -9.35 14.25 -15.66
CA VAL A 79 -9.95 12.90 -15.51
C VAL A 79 -11.18 12.92 -14.59
N ILE A 80 -11.18 13.70 -13.50
CA ILE A 80 -12.37 13.89 -12.65
C ILE A 80 -13.53 14.43 -13.48
N ASN A 81 -13.28 15.45 -14.31
CA ASN A 81 -14.31 16.13 -15.08
C ASN A 81 -14.83 15.30 -16.27
N THR A 82 -14.01 14.40 -16.83
CA THR A 82 -14.37 13.61 -18.03
C THR A 82 -14.77 12.17 -17.73
N ARG A 83 -14.19 11.55 -16.69
CA ARG A 83 -14.32 10.12 -16.36
C ARG A 83 -14.73 9.85 -14.91
N GLY A 84 -14.78 10.89 -14.07
CA GLY A 84 -15.21 10.80 -12.68
C GLY A 84 -14.08 10.57 -11.66
N PRO A 85 -14.39 10.73 -10.35
CA PRO A 85 -13.38 10.72 -9.28
C PRO A 85 -12.73 9.36 -9.04
N GLU A 86 -13.40 8.25 -9.36
CA GLU A 86 -12.85 6.89 -9.22
C GLU A 86 -11.72 6.66 -10.24
N ALA A 87 -11.90 7.06 -11.49
CA ALA A 87 -10.88 6.96 -12.54
C ALA A 87 -9.64 7.81 -12.22
N ALA A 88 -9.84 8.97 -11.59
CA ALA A 88 -8.77 9.89 -11.23
C ALA A 88 -7.79 9.32 -10.18
N ALA A 89 -8.15 8.23 -9.48
CA ALA A 89 -7.24 7.54 -8.57
C ALA A 89 -6.11 6.78 -9.29
N ALA A 90 -6.27 6.48 -10.58
CA ALA A 90 -5.26 5.83 -11.40
C ALA A 90 -4.26 6.81 -12.04
N VAL A 91 -4.52 8.12 -11.98
CA VAL A 91 -3.66 9.14 -12.58
C VAL A 91 -2.30 9.15 -11.91
N HIS A 92 -1.25 9.06 -12.71
CA HIS A 92 0.11 9.04 -12.21
C HIS A 92 0.45 10.35 -11.49
N PRO A 93 0.88 10.30 -10.22
CA PRO A 93 1.09 11.51 -9.43
C PRO A 93 2.38 12.27 -9.81
N GLY A 94 3.17 11.72 -10.74
CA GLY A 94 4.43 12.31 -11.21
C GLY A 94 5.59 12.16 -10.22
N PRO A 95 6.84 12.43 -10.64
CA PRO A 95 7.99 12.44 -9.74
C PRO A 95 7.87 13.58 -8.72
N GLY A 96 7.92 13.27 -7.42
CA GLY A 96 7.88 14.29 -6.36
C GLY A 96 6.50 14.70 -5.88
N ALA A 97 5.45 13.95 -6.27
CA ALA A 97 4.11 14.14 -5.72
C ALA A 97 4.14 14.12 -4.18
N PRO A 98 3.37 14.99 -3.50
CA PRO A 98 3.23 14.90 -2.08
C PRO A 98 2.66 13.52 -1.74
N LEU A 99 3.44 12.71 -1.02
CA LEU A 99 2.91 11.52 -0.36
C LEU A 99 1.75 12.01 0.50
N THR A 100 0.52 11.68 0.11
CA THR A 100 -0.65 11.95 0.95
C THR A 100 -0.36 11.32 2.30
N GLN A 101 -0.18 12.14 3.33
CA GLN A 101 0.08 11.66 4.68
C GLN A 101 -1.09 10.78 5.10
N ALA A 102 -0.87 9.47 5.14
CA ALA A 102 -1.85 8.55 5.67
C ALA A 102 -2.04 8.85 7.16
N PRO A 103 -3.29 8.95 7.65
CA PRO A 103 -3.52 9.13 9.08
C PRO A 103 -2.97 7.94 9.86
N SER A 104 -2.44 8.21 11.05
CA SER A 104 -2.02 7.14 11.95
C SER A 104 -3.22 6.33 12.42
N GLU A 105 -3.18 5.02 12.16
CA GLU A 105 -4.16 4.05 12.67
C GLU A 105 -3.92 3.64 14.14
N LEU A 106 -2.89 4.20 14.80
CA LEU A 106 -2.57 3.85 16.19
C LEU A 106 -3.59 4.48 17.15
N THR A 107 -4.16 3.68 18.03
CA THR A 107 -5.25 4.11 18.94
C THR A 107 -4.93 3.85 20.42
N GLN A 108 -3.68 3.53 20.74
CA GLN A 108 -3.20 3.30 22.11
C GLN A 108 -1.70 3.53 22.25
N TRP A 109 -1.26 3.82 23.47
CA TRP A 109 0.15 3.96 23.86
C TRP A 109 0.33 3.55 25.33
N PRO A 110 1.49 2.99 25.75
CA PRO A 110 2.64 2.57 24.94
C PRO A 110 2.33 1.33 24.07
N VAL A 111 3.25 0.98 23.17
CA VAL A 111 3.09 -0.19 22.27
C VAL A 111 4.07 -1.31 22.56
N GLN A 112 5.20 -1.03 23.22
CA GLN A 112 6.23 -2.04 23.51
C GLN A 112 5.73 -3.02 24.58
N LEU A 113 5.87 -4.33 24.34
CA LEU A 113 5.42 -5.39 25.25
C LEU A 113 6.03 -5.21 26.65
N HIS A 114 7.28 -4.79 26.72
CA HIS A 114 7.94 -4.45 27.99
C HIS A 114 7.20 -3.37 28.78
N LEU A 115 6.58 -2.39 28.12
CA LEU A 115 6.01 -1.18 28.72
C LEU A 115 4.50 -1.21 28.92
N ILE A 116 3.75 -1.97 28.11
CA ILE A 116 2.30 -2.00 28.23
C ILE A 116 1.84 -2.54 29.58
N SER A 117 0.67 -2.09 30.02
CA SER A 117 -0.06 -2.72 31.12
C SER A 117 -1.09 -3.70 30.55
N PRO A 118 -1.05 -4.99 30.91
CA PRO A 118 -2.08 -5.98 30.56
C PRO A 118 -3.51 -5.57 30.91
N GLN A 119 -3.66 -4.72 31.94
CA GLN A 119 -4.95 -4.30 32.47
C GLN A 119 -5.49 -3.01 31.82
N ALA A 120 -4.78 -2.45 30.83
CA ALA A 120 -5.21 -1.21 30.21
C ALA A 120 -6.54 -1.40 29.46
N PRO A 121 -7.55 -0.53 29.69
CA PRO A 121 -8.93 -0.77 29.26
C PRO A 121 -9.10 -0.81 27.74
N TYR A 122 -8.21 -0.15 26.99
CA TYR A 122 -8.27 -0.14 25.53
C TYR A 122 -7.97 -1.51 24.90
N PHE A 123 -7.40 -2.47 25.62
CA PHE A 123 -7.22 -3.83 25.10
C PHE A 123 -8.48 -4.69 25.20
N LYS A 124 -9.45 -4.33 26.06
CA LYS A 124 -10.62 -5.18 26.33
C LYS A 124 -11.43 -5.45 25.05
N GLY A 125 -11.65 -6.72 24.70
CA GLY A 125 -12.43 -7.15 23.54
C GLY A 125 -11.87 -6.68 22.19
N SER A 126 -10.58 -6.35 22.13
CA SER A 126 -9.92 -5.84 20.91
C SER A 126 -9.43 -6.97 20.00
N ASP A 127 -9.13 -6.64 18.75
CA ASP A 127 -8.26 -7.46 17.92
C ASP A 127 -6.81 -7.10 18.21
N LEU A 128 -6.00 -8.08 18.61
CA LEU A 128 -4.60 -7.85 19.01
C LEU A 128 -3.67 -8.06 17.82
N LEU A 129 -2.75 -7.14 17.61
CA LEU A 129 -1.61 -7.26 16.70
C LEU A 129 -0.34 -7.34 17.54
N VAL A 130 0.32 -8.50 17.52
CA VAL A 130 1.66 -8.68 18.07
C VAL A 130 2.65 -8.60 16.91
N ALA A 131 3.43 -7.51 16.84
CA ALA A 131 4.31 -7.24 15.70
C ALA A 131 5.79 -7.23 16.10
N ALA A 132 6.64 -7.81 15.26
CA ALA A 132 8.09 -7.63 15.38
C ALA A 132 8.50 -6.22 14.94
N ASP A 133 9.51 -5.63 15.59
CA ASP A 133 9.94 -4.23 15.36
C ASP A 133 10.11 -3.87 13.89
N CYS A 134 10.81 -4.72 13.12
CA CYS A 134 11.14 -4.45 11.73
C CYS A 134 9.92 -4.41 10.80
N THR A 135 8.77 -4.97 11.20
CA THR A 135 7.59 -5.08 10.31
C THR A 135 7.06 -3.72 9.89
N ALA A 136 7.00 -2.75 10.82
CA ALA A 136 6.51 -1.40 10.54
C ALA A 136 7.49 -0.58 9.70
N PHE A 137 8.79 -0.85 9.82
CA PHE A 137 9.82 -0.15 9.03
C PHE A 137 10.02 -0.76 7.64
N THR A 138 9.74 -2.05 7.49
CA THR A 138 9.87 -2.73 6.19
C THR A 138 8.61 -2.51 5.35
N ARG A 139 7.43 -2.50 5.97
CA ARG A 139 6.15 -2.35 5.28
C ARG A 139 5.62 -0.93 5.40
N GLY A 140 5.82 -0.11 4.36
CA GLY A 140 5.40 1.31 4.37
C GLY A 140 3.92 1.52 4.66
N SER A 141 3.04 0.60 4.22
CA SER A 141 1.60 0.64 4.47
C SER A 141 1.16 -0.09 5.77
N PHE A 142 2.08 -0.36 6.70
CA PHE A 142 1.82 -1.10 7.95
C PHE A 142 0.57 -0.62 8.70
N HIS A 143 0.36 0.69 8.79
CA HIS A 143 -0.80 1.24 9.48
C HIS A 143 -2.12 0.80 8.82
N ALA A 144 -2.24 0.99 7.51
CA ALA A 144 -3.45 0.65 6.76
C ALA A 144 -3.70 -0.86 6.74
N ASP A 145 -2.66 -1.67 6.53
CA ASP A 145 -2.81 -3.09 6.23
C ASP A 145 -2.81 -3.98 7.48
N LEU A 146 -2.07 -3.58 8.52
CA LEU A 146 -1.92 -4.36 9.75
C LEU A 146 -2.48 -3.67 10.99
N LEU A 147 -2.34 -2.36 11.15
CA LEU A 147 -2.73 -1.71 12.41
C LEU A 147 -4.21 -1.33 12.48
N ARG A 148 -4.83 -0.94 11.37
CA ARG A 148 -6.22 -0.46 11.32
C ARG A 148 -7.17 -1.38 12.07
N GLY A 149 -7.85 -0.82 13.07
CA GLY A 149 -8.84 -1.50 13.90
C GLY A 149 -8.27 -2.45 14.96
N ARG A 150 -6.93 -2.55 15.11
CA ARG A 150 -6.26 -3.44 16.05
C ARG A 150 -5.52 -2.69 17.16
N LYS A 151 -5.27 -3.37 18.27
CA LYS A 151 -4.37 -2.90 19.34
C LYS A 151 -3.00 -3.54 19.16
N LEU A 152 -1.99 -2.70 19.11
CA LEU A 152 -0.60 -3.07 18.85
C LEU A 152 0.16 -3.38 20.13
N VAL A 153 0.87 -4.50 20.09
CA VAL A 153 1.94 -4.90 21.00
C VAL A 153 3.17 -5.20 20.16
N VAL A 154 4.29 -4.55 20.46
CA VAL A 154 5.57 -4.72 19.75
C VAL A 154 6.54 -5.52 20.62
N ALA A 155 7.20 -6.51 20.03
CA ALA A 155 8.25 -7.28 20.69
C ALA A 155 9.23 -7.89 19.69
N CYS A 156 10.51 -7.91 20.03
CA CYS A 156 11.58 -8.47 19.23
C CYS A 156 12.36 -9.53 20.01
N PRO A 157 12.19 -10.83 19.72
CA PRO A 157 12.87 -11.90 20.43
C PRO A 157 14.40 -11.86 20.39
N LYS A 158 14.96 -11.10 19.45
CA LYS A 158 16.41 -10.94 19.27
C LYS A 158 16.99 -9.82 20.12
N LEU A 159 16.21 -8.78 20.40
CA LEU A 159 16.67 -7.57 21.08
C LEU A 159 16.18 -7.50 22.53
N ASP A 160 15.01 -8.06 22.81
CA ASP A 160 14.38 -8.00 24.11
C ASP A 160 14.87 -9.11 25.05
N ASP A 161 14.88 -8.82 26.35
CA ASP A 161 14.80 -9.87 27.37
C ASP A 161 13.37 -10.42 27.39
N THR A 162 13.20 -11.57 26.73
CA THR A 162 11.89 -12.22 26.54
C THR A 162 11.48 -13.10 27.71
N SER A 163 12.33 -13.28 28.72
CA SER A 163 12.06 -14.15 29.88
C SER A 163 10.68 -13.90 30.52
N PRO A 164 10.20 -12.65 30.71
CA PRO A 164 8.89 -12.39 31.30
C PRO A 164 7.73 -12.34 30.29
N TYR A 165 8.00 -12.43 28.98
CA TYR A 165 7.00 -12.06 27.96
C TYR A 165 5.86 -13.07 27.82
N VAL A 166 6.11 -14.36 28.04
CA VAL A 166 5.06 -15.37 27.98
C VAL A 166 4.00 -15.11 29.05
N GLU A 167 4.42 -14.90 30.31
CA GLU A 167 3.47 -14.64 31.41
C GLU A 167 2.74 -13.31 31.20
N LYS A 168 3.46 -12.27 30.78
CA LYS A 168 2.86 -10.95 30.55
C LYS A 168 1.83 -10.97 29.41
N LEU A 169 2.12 -11.67 28.32
CA LEU A 169 1.15 -11.88 27.24
C LEU A 169 -0.03 -12.73 27.72
N ALA A 170 0.20 -13.77 28.53
CA ALA A 170 -0.87 -14.60 29.08
C ALA A 170 -1.80 -13.77 30.00
N GLU A 171 -1.25 -12.90 30.85
CA GLU A 171 -2.02 -11.95 31.66
C GLU A 171 -2.84 -10.99 30.78
N LEU A 172 -2.22 -10.46 29.72
CA LEU A 172 -2.91 -9.59 28.76
C LEU A 172 -4.07 -10.34 28.11
N ILE A 173 -3.86 -11.56 27.63
CA ILE A 173 -4.89 -12.37 26.98
C ILE A 173 -6.05 -12.64 27.93
N ARG A 174 -5.77 -13.05 29.18
CA ARG A 174 -6.81 -13.32 30.19
C ARG A 174 -7.62 -12.07 30.55
N THR A 175 -6.95 -10.93 30.70
CA THR A 175 -7.61 -9.70 31.17
C THR A 175 -8.34 -8.98 30.05
N ALA A 176 -7.68 -8.85 28.90
CA ALA A 176 -8.20 -8.15 27.74
C ALA A 176 -9.25 -8.96 26.99
N GLU A 177 -9.26 -10.30 27.07
CA GLU A 177 -10.17 -11.15 26.29
C GLU A 177 -10.23 -10.73 24.81
N PRO A 178 -9.09 -10.69 24.09
CA PRO A 178 -9.08 -10.26 22.71
C PRO A 178 -9.93 -11.19 21.83
N LYS A 179 -10.47 -10.66 20.73
CA LYS A 179 -11.27 -11.43 19.76
C LYS A 179 -10.40 -12.31 18.87
N SER A 180 -9.22 -11.81 18.52
CA SER A 180 -8.23 -12.50 17.70
C SER A 180 -6.83 -12.00 18.00
N ILE A 181 -5.82 -12.80 17.65
CA ILE A 181 -4.41 -12.41 17.68
C ILE A 181 -3.81 -12.56 16.28
N THR A 182 -3.26 -11.48 15.77
CA THR A 182 -2.43 -11.48 14.56
C THR A 182 -0.98 -11.33 14.96
N VAL A 183 -0.12 -12.24 14.52
CA VAL A 183 1.33 -12.15 14.71
C VAL A 183 1.96 -11.69 13.40
N ALA A 184 2.48 -10.46 13.36
CA ALA A 184 3.23 -9.96 12.22
C ALA A 184 4.73 -10.18 12.44
N ARG A 185 5.37 -10.93 11.55
CA ARG A 185 6.80 -11.24 11.64
C ARG A 185 7.49 -11.12 10.28
N MET A 186 8.80 -10.88 10.31
CA MET A 186 9.62 -10.96 9.11
C MET A 186 9.90 -12.43 8.74
N THR A 187 10.25 -12.68 7.48
CA THR A 187 10.72 -14.01 7.01
C THR A 187 12.06 -14.45 7.59
N VAL A 188 12.78 -13.55 8.27
CA VAL A 188 14.10 -13.86 8.84
C VAL A 188 14.01 -14.77 10.08
N PRO A 189 15.01 -15.64 10.31
CA PRO A 189 14.97 -16.63 11.38
C PRO A 189 14.80 -16.04 12.79
N CYS A 190 15.34 -14.84 13.04
CA CYS A 190 15.26 -14.18 14.34
C CYS A 190 13.83 -13.87 14.79
N CYS A 191 12.87 -13.74 13.86
CA CYS A 191 11.47 -13.45 14.18
C CYS A 191 10.64 -14.71 14.46
N SER A 192 11.20 -15.92 14.27
CA SER A 192 10.51 -17.18 14.57
C SER A 192 10.14 -17.34 16.05
N GLY A 193 10.90 -16.71 16.95
CA GLY A 193 10.62 -16.73 18.39
C GLY A 193 9.33 -16.01 18.78
N LEU A 194 8.87 -15.04 17.98
CA LEU A 194 7.71 -14.21 18.36
C LEU A 194 6.41 -15.02 18.34
N MET A 195 6.22 -15.81 17.28
CA MET A 195 5.11 -16.74 17.17
C MET A 195 5.09 -17.72 18.34
N ARG A 196 6.24 -18.34 18.68
CA ARG A 196 6.36 -19.26 19.81
C ARG A 196 6.03 -18.61 21.16
N LEU A 197 6.39 -17.33 21.36
CA LEU A 197 6.02 -16.59 22.57
C LEU A 197 4.51 -16.44 22.67
N VAL A 198 3.84 -16.10 21.57
CA VAL A 198 2.38 -15.94 21.51
C VAL A 198 1.66 -17.27 21.72
N GLU A 199 2.08 -18.33 21.04
CA GLU A 199 1.50 -19.68 21.20
C GLU A 199 1.57 -20.15 22.66
N ARG A 200 2.75 -20.03 23.28
CA ARG A 200 2.94 -20.39 24.70
C ARG A 200 2.13 -19.50 25.64
N ALA A 201 1.94 -18.24 25.31
CA ALA A 201 1.13 -17.32 26.11
C ALA A 201 -0.37 -17.65 26.02
N VAL A 202 -0.86 -18.05 24.85
CA VAL A 202 -2.24 -18.53 24.66
C VAL A 202 -2.45 -19.83 25.44
N GLU A 203 -1.52 -20.77 25.35
CA GLU A 203 -1.55 -22.01 26.14
C GLU A 203 -1.57 -21.71 27.64
N ALA A 204 -0.69 -20.85 28.13
CA ALA A 204 -0.63 -20.43 29.53
C ALA A 204 -1.84 -19.61 29.99
N ALA A 205 -2.51 -18.90 29.08
CA ALA A 205 -3.77 -18.22 29.36
C ALA A 205 -4.94 -19.19 29.50
N GLY A 206 -4.84 -20.40 28.94
CA GLY A 206 -5.88 -21.42 29.01
C GLY A 206 -7.14 -21.05 28.22
N VAL A 207 -6.99 -20.28 27.14
CA VAL A 207 -8.11 -19.82 26.30
C VAL A 207 -7.99 -20.35 24.88
N GLU A 208 -9.13 -20.58 24.23
CA GLU A 208 -9.21 -20.81 22.79
C GLU A 208 -9.43 -19.48 22.07
N ILE A 209 -8.46 -19.06 21.26
CA ILE A 209 -8.52 -17.81 20.50
C ILE A 209 -7.92 -18.01 19.10
N PRO A 210 -8.50 -17.43 18.03
CA PRO A 210 -7.89 -17.47 16.71
C PRO A 210 -6.55 -16.74 16.69
N VAL A 211 -5.47 -17.48 16.41
CA VAL A 211 -4.14 -16.92 16.17
C VAL A 211 -3.79 -17.10 14.70
N ARG A 212 -3.47 -16.00 14.02
CA ARG A 212 -2.98 -16.02 12.64
C ARG A 212 -1.62 -15.37 12.55
N THR A 213 -0.78 -15.88 11.65
CA THR A 213 0.54 -15.31 11.40
C THR A 213 0.56 -14.64 10.03
N VAL A 214 1.22 -13.49 9.96
CA VAL A 214 1.48 -12.76 8.72
C VAL A 214 2.99 -12.64 8.56
N LEU A 215 3.50 -13.11 7.41
CA LEU A 215 4.91 -13.01 7.07
C LEU A 215 5.15 -11.83 6.13
N ILE A 216 6.16 -11.04 6.46
CA ILE A 216 6.62 -9.91 5.64
C ILE A 216 8.03 -10.24 5.11
N GLY A 217 8.19 -10.17 3.80
CA GLY A 217 9.47 -10.33 3.11
C GLY A 217 10.43 -9.18 3.39
N LEU A 218 11.70 -9.35 2.99
CA LEU A 218 12.70 -8.28 3.09
C LEU A 218 12.41 -7.09 2.16
N ASP A 219 11.58 -7.33 1.15
CA ASP A 219 11.03 -6.36 0.20
C ASP A 219 9.79 -5.62 0.71
N GLY A 220 9.25 -5.99 1.88
CA GLY A 220 8.05 -5.38 2.45
C GLY A 220 6.74 -6.02 2.00
N GLU A 221 6.79 -7.02 1.11
CA GLU A 221 5.60 -7.71 0.62
C GLU A 221 5.13 -8.82 1.54
N PHE A 222 3.84 -9.15 1.47
CA PHE A 222 3.31 -10.30 2.18
C PHE A 222 3.75 -11.60 1.51
N VAL A 223 4.19 -12.56 2.32
CA VAL A 223 4.49 -13.91 1.83
C VAL A 223 3.28 -14.80 2.06
N GLN A 224 2.77 -15.40 0.98
CA GLN A 224 1.74 -16.44 1.09
C GLN A 224 2.39 -17.72 1.62
N GLU A 225 1.87 -18.26 2.73
CA GLU A 225 2.22 -19.61 3.17
C GLU A 225 1.57 -20.61 2.21
N SER A 226 2.39 -21.50 1.64
CA SER A 226 1.98 -22.58 0.73
C SER A 226 1.41 -23.77 1.50
#